data_AF-A0A9P5NLA7-F1
#
_entry.id   AF-A0A9P5NLA7-F1
#
_cell.length_a   1.000
_cell.length_b   1.000
_cell.length_c   1.000
_cell.angle_alpha   90.00
_cell.angle_beta   90.00
_cell.angle_gamma   90.00
#
_symmetry.space_group_name_H-M   'P 1'
#
loop_
_entity.id
_entity.type
_entity.pdbx_description
1 polymer ?
#
loop_
_entity_poly.entity_id
_entity_poly.type
_entity_poly.pdbx_seq_one_letter_code
_entity_poly.pdbx_strand_id
1 'polypeptide(L)'
;MTGIEEGTSSSSNSGKISPSEGEREQVKSEGHKMTMEERKAKFEELRKKSAVSSRANRASLVEEAAKAKITSREAARLERQRKLAETLRLKADAEERGEDVERQKNWEYTIEENDEWEKKLARKKRRADFEFHDDAHAARRKYKKDLDFISPDLAAYNKQKAVAMGQNAGALVGFNPSGESSELSVVSEQQRLAAENFYRDANTLIYGDNKPSEEAIDRMVSKINKDIEKKGKFHRKRLNEEEGDITYINEHNRVFNKKIARYYDKYTAEIRASFERGTAL
;
A
#
# COMPACT_ATOMS: atom_id res chain seq x y z
N MET A 1 13.60 3.00 46.29
CA MET A 1 14.24 1.97 47.13
C MET A 1 13.33 0.76 47.04
N THR A 2 13.72 -0.35 46.42
CA THR A 2 14.91 -1.16 46.68
C THR A 2 15.23 -2.03 45.45
N GLY A 3 16.51 -2.30 45.21
CA GLY A 3 16.98 -3.27 44.21
C GLY A 3 17.03 -4.70 44.74
N ILE A 4 17.95 -5.49 44.15
CA ILE A 4 18.34 -6.92 44.32
C ILE A 4 17.88 -7.72 43.09
N GLU A 5 18.75 -8.07 42.12
CA GLU A 5 19.88 -9.05 42.10
C GLU A 5 19.47 -10.53 42.03
N GLU A 6 20.37 -11.32 41.42
CA GLU A 6 20.39 -12.78 41.14
C GLU A 6 19.80 -13.20 39.77
N GLY A 7 20.53 -13.77 38.80
CA GLY A 7 21.85 -14.40 38.80
C GLY A 7 21.71 -15.91 38.68
N THR A 8 22.04 -16.51 37.53
CA THR A 8 22.60 -17.88 37.47
C THR A 8 23.48 -18.07 36.23
N SER A 9 24.71 -18.47 36.53
CA SER A 9 25.80 -18.86 35.64
C SER A 9 25.92 -20.39 35.52
N SER A 10 26.49 -20.86 34.40
CA SER A 10 27.27 -22.11 34.16
C SER A 10 26.76 -22.82 32.90
N SER A 11 27.54 -23.45 32.02
CA SER A 11 28.97 -23.65 31.81
C SER A 11 29.11 -24.38 30.46
N SER A 12 30.28 -24.28 29.81
CA SER A 12 30.74 -25.01 28.62
C SER A 12 30.04 -24.61 27.30
N ASN A 13 30.71 -24.48 26.16
CA ASN A 13 31.83 -25.26 25.70
C ASN A 13 32.65 -24.43 24.70
N SER A 14 33.96 -24.46 24.89
CA SER A 14 35.00 -23.94 24.03
C SER A 14 34.92 -24.56 22.62
N GLY A 15 34.27 -23.85 21.70
CA GLY A 15 34.35 -24.08 20.26
C GLY A 15 35.55 -23.35 19.68
N LYS A 16 36.72 -23.95 19.86
CA LYS A 16 38.02 -23.58 19.30
C LYS A 16 37.92 -23.59 17.75
N ILE A 17 37.53 -22.47 17.14
CA ILE A 17 37.83 -22.21 15.73
C ILE A 17 39.15 -21.48 15.71
N SER A 18 40.19 -22.31 15.67
CA SER A 18 41.55 -21.95 15.33
C SER A 18 41.55 -20.88 14.24
N PRO A 19 42.32 -19.78 14.38
CA PRO A 19 42.88 -19.17 13.18
C PRO A 19 43.61 -20.32 12.51
N SER A 20 43.06 -20.83 11.39
CA SER A 20 43.76 -21.82 10.59
C SER A 20 45.11 -21.19 10.32
N GLU A 21 46.13 -21.86 10.87
CA GLU A 21 47.54 -21.64 10.63
C GLU A 21 47.76 -21.77 9.12
N GLY A 22 47.37 -20.73 8.38
CA GLY A 22 47.97 -20.39 7.12
C GLY A 22 49.35 -19.93 7.53
N GLU A 23 50.23 -20.92 7.59
CA GLU A 23 51.68 -20.84 7.72
C GLU A 23 52.13 -19.39 7.63
N ARG A 24 52.37 -18.78 8.79
CA ARG A 24 53.50 -17.85 8.87
C ARG A 24 54.71 -18.74 8.64
N GLU A 25 54.95 -19.10 7.37
CA GLU A 25 56.28 -19.33 6.88
C GLU A 25 57.04 -18.11 7.35
N GLN A 26 57.73 -18.28 8.47
CA GLN A 26 58.93 -17.56 8.77
C GLN A 26 59.89 -17.96 7.66
N VAL A 27 59.67 -17.39 6.47
CA VAL A 27 60.75 -17.15 5.55
C VAL A 27 61.65 -16.22 6.35
N LYS A 28 62.64 -16.83 7.01
CA LYS A 28 63.89 -16.17 7.36
C LYS A 28 64.40 -15.61 6.05
N SER A 29 63.93 -14.42 5.67
CA SER A 29 64.60 -13.62 4.69
C SER A 29 65.87 -13.17 5.39
N GLU A 30 66.91 -14.00 5.24
CA GLU A 30 68.25 -13.45 5.10
C GLU A 30 68.11 -12.15 4.33
N GLY A 31 68.66 -11.07 4.88
CA GLY A 31 68.45 -9.72 4.39
C GLY A 31 69.00 -9.53 2.98
N HIS A 32 68.32 -10.09 1.97
CA HIS A 32 68.45 -9.66 0.60
C HIS A 32 67.84 -8.27 0.59
N LYS A 33 68.73 -7.28 0.60
CA LYS A 33 68.37 -5.88 0.44
C LYS A 33 67.76 -5.79 -0.96
N MET A 34 66.44 -5.99 -1.06
CA MET A 34 65.65 -5.88 -2.29
C MET A 34 66.27 -4.77 -3.13
N THR A 35 66.66 -5.10 -4.35
CA THR A 35 67.34 -4.13 -5.19
C THR A 35 66.43 -2.90 -5.34
N MET A 36 67.01 -1.73 -5.59
CA MET A 36 66.22 -0.49 -5.66
C MET A 36 65.08 -0.58 -6.68
N GLU A 37 65.23 -1.43 -7.69
CA GLU A 37 64.23 -1.70 -8.72
C GLU A 37 63.07 -2.57 -8.21
N GLU A 38 63.36 -3.66 -7.49
CA GLU A 38 62.31 -4.50 -6.90
C GLU A 38 61.53 -3.77 -5.80
N ARG A 39 62.20 -2.88 -5.04
CA ARG A 39 61.52 -1.98 -4.09
C ARG A 39 60.61 -0.99 -4.79
N LYS A 40 61.03 -0.43 -5.94
CA LYS A 40 60.19 0.46 -6.76
C LYS A 40 58.99 -0.30 -7.34
N ALA A 41 59.18 -1.49 -7.89
CA ALA A 41 58.10 -2.30 -8.43
C ALA A 41 57.06 -2.68 -7.35
N LYS A 42 57.51 -3.12 -6.18
CA LYS A 42 56.63 -3.42 -5.04
C LYS A 42 55.88 -2.17 -4.54
N PHE A 43 56.53 -1.01 -4.57
CA PHE A 43 55.90 0.27 -4.22
C PHE A 43 54.86 0.73 -5.25
N GLU A 44 55.11 0.50 -6.55
CA GLU A 44 54.14 0.76 -7.61
C GLU A 44 52.92 -0.16 -7.51
N GLU A 45 53.11 -1.44 -7.22
CA GLU A 45 52.01 -2.36 -6.94
C GLU A 45 51.20 -1.93 -5.71
N LEU A 46 51.86 -1.50 -4.65
CA LEU A 46 51.20 -0.99 -3.45
C LEU A 46 50.42 0.29 -3.76
N ARG A 47 50.95 1.19 -4.58
CA ARG A 47 50.26 2.39 -5.07
C ARG A 47 49.05 2.04 -5.93
N LYS A 48 49.15 1.05 -6.82
CA LYS A 48 48.02 0.55 -7.63
C LYS A 48 46.93 -0.02 -6.74
N LYS A 49 47.29 -0.87 -5.78
CA LYS A 49 46.34 -1.44 -4.79
C LYS A 49 45.68 -0.35 -3.95
N SER A 50 46.45 0.63 -3.46
CA SER A 50 45.94 1.78 -2.71
C SER A 50 45.01 2.66 -3.55
N ALA A 51 45.31 2.89 -4.82
CA ALA A 51 44.45 3.63 -5.73
C ALA A 51 43.14 2.88 -6.02
N VAL A 52 43.20 1.56 -6.21
CA VAL A 52 42.00 0.71 -6.41
C VAL A 52 41.14 0.71 -5.16
N SER A 53 41.73 0.52 -3.96
CA SER A 53 40.98 0.53 -2.71
C SER A 53 40.37 1.90 -2.42
N SER A 54 41.11 2.99 -2.65
CA SER A 54 40.60 4.35 -2.49
C SER A 54 39.42 4.64 -3.43
N ARG A 55 39.52 4.19 -4.70
CA ARG A 55 38.41 4.31 -5.66
C ARG A 55 37.21 3.46 -5.29
N ALA A 56 37.41 2.21 -4.87
CA ALA A 56 36.34 1.33 -4.42
C ALA A 56 35.62 1.90 -3.18
N ASN A 57 36.37 2.42 -2.20
CA ASN A 57 35.81 3.08 -1.03
C ASN A 57 35.04 4.36 -1.39
N ARG A 58 35.53 5.15 -2.35
CA ARG A 58 34.80 6.32 -2.85
C ARG A 58 33.52 5.91 -3.56
N ALA A 59 33.56 4.86 -4.37
CA ALA A 59 32.39 4.34 -5.07
C ALA A 59 31.34 3.82 -4.08
N SER A 60 31.74 3.03 -3.08
CA SER A 60 30.82 2.53 -2.05
C SER A 60 30.19 3.66 -1.23
N LEU A 61 30.96 4.69 -0.84
CA LEU A 61 30.42 5.86 -0.16
C LEU A 61 29.40 6.63 -1.01
N VAL A 62 29.66 6.77 -2.32
CA VAL A 62 28.72 7.41 -3.25
C VAL A 62 27.47 6.56 -3.44
N GLU A 63 27.60 5.24 -3.54
CA GLU A 63 26.47 4.32 -3.64
C GLU A 63 25.61 4.30 -2.37
N GLU A 64 26.23 4.31 -1.19
CA GLU A 64 25.51 4.40 0.09
C GLU A 64 24.79 5.73 0.21
N ALA A 65 25.45 6.84 -0.13
CA ALA A 65 24.82 8.15 -0.17
C ALA A 65 23.67 8.23 -1.18
N ALA A 66 23.79 7.54 -2.33
CA ALA A 66 22.73 7.43 -3.31
C ALA A 66 21.56 6.58 -2.79
N LYS A 67 21.84 5.41 -2.20
CA LYS A 67 20.84 4.52 -1.59
C LYS A 67 20.09 5.20 -0.45
N ALA A 68 20.79 5.96 0.40
CA ALA A 68 20.19 6.72 1.49
C ALA A 68 19.26 7.85 1.02
N LYS A 69 19.49 8.38 -0.19
CA LYS A 69 18.63 9.42 -0.80
C LYS A 69 17.37 8.84 -1.46
N ILE A 70 17.34 7.54 -1.77
CA ILE A 70 16.18 6.92 -2.41
C ILE A 70 15.05 6.83 -1.40
N THR A 71 14.03 7.66 -1.58
CA THR A 71 12.79 7.58 -0.81
C THR A 71 11.97 6.35 -1.23
N SER A 72 11.05 5.88 -0.39
CA SER A 72 10.14 4.75 -0.74
C SER A 72 9.34 5.01 -2.02
N ARG A 73 8.96 6.27 -2.27
CA ARG A 73 8.27 6.70 -3.50
C ARG A 73 9.16 6.59 -4.73
N GLU A 74 10.42 6.95 -4.62
CA GLU A 74 11.39 6.85 -5.72
C GLU A 74 11.79 5.40 -5.97
N ALA A 75 11.95 4.58 -4.92
CA ALA A 75 12.15 3.14 -5.05
C ALA A 75 11.01 2.49 -5.84
N ALA A 76 9.75 2.77 -5.49
CA ALA A 76 8.58 2.26 -6.21
C ALA A 76 8.46 2.81 -7.65
N ARG A 77 9.01 4.01 -7.94
CA ARG A 77 9.11 4.54 -9.31
C ARG A 77 10.17 3.79 -10.12
N LEU A 78 11.35 3.60 -9.55
CA LEU A 78 12.45 2.87 -10.18
C LEU A 78 12.08 1.41 -10.43
N GLU A 79 11.40 0.75 -9.50
CA GLU A 79 10.90 -0.61 -9.67
C GLU A 79 9.90 -0.71 -10.84
N ARG A 80 8.96 0.24 -10.95
CA ARG A 80 8.05 0.30 -12.11
C ARG A 80 8.79 0.53 -13.42
N GLN A 81 9.83 1.36 -13.43
CA GLN A 81 10.66 1.56 -14.62
C GLN A 81 11.46 0.31 -14.99
N ARG A 82 12.00 -0.42 -14.00
CA ARG A 82 12.70 -1.69 -14.21
C ARG A 82 11.77 -2.75 -14.76
N LYS A 83 10.61 -2.97 -14.14
CA LYS A 83 9.58 -3.89 -14.63
C LYS A 83 9.14 -3.54 -16.05
N LEU A 84 8.94 -2.24 -16.34
CA LEU A 84 8.63 -1.80 -17.70
C LEU A 84 9.76 -2.13 -18.68
N ALA A 85 11.01 -1.85 -18.33
CA ALA A 85 12.17 -2.19 -19.16
C ALA A 85 12.29 -3.71 -19.39
N GLU A 86 12.08 -4.52 -18.36
CA GLU A 86 12.05 -5.98 -18.45
C GLU A 86 10.92 -6.45 -19.38
N THR A 87 9.70 -5.93 -19.24
CA THR A 87 8.58 -6.30 -20.13
C THR A 87 8.83 -5.89 -21.58
N LEU A 88 9.47 -4.73 -21.82
CA LEU A 88 9.82 -4.30 -23.17
C LEU A 88 10.94 -5.16 -23.75
N ARG A 89 11.93 -5.54 -22.94
CA ARG A 89 13.01 -6.43 -23.36
C ARG A 89 12.47 -7.81 -23.70
N LEU A 90 11.63 -8.39 -22.84
CA LEU A 90 10.97 -9.67 -23.08
C LEU A 90 10.10 -9.63 -24.34
N LYS A 91 9.40 -8.51 -24.57
CA LYS A 91 8.61 -8.32 -25.78
C LYS A 91 9.49 -8.27 -27.04
N ALA A 92 10.61 -7.55 -27.00
CA ALA A 92 11.57 -7.49 -28.10
C ALA A 92 12.22 -8.87 -28.36
N ASP A 93 12.63 -9.57 -27.31
CA ASP A 93 13.20 -10.94 -27.40
C ASP A 93 12.18 -11.93 -28.00
N ALA A 94 10.88 -11.77 -27.71
CA ALA A 94 9.82 -12.62 -28.26
C ALA A 94 9.44 -12.26 -29.70
N GLU A 95 9.47 -10.97 -30.06
CA GLU A 95 9.32 -10.51 -31.46
C GLU A 95 10.46 -11.04 -32.34
N GLU A 96 11.70 -11.07 -31.85
CA GLU A 96 12.86 -11.68 -32.55
C GLU A 96 12.70 -13.20 -32.72
N ARG A 97 12.12 -13.89 -31.74
CA ARG A 97 11.79 -15.33 -31.84
C ARG A 97 10.53 -15.62 -32.67
N GLY A 98 9.74 -14.60 -33.04
CA GLY A 98 8.47 -14.77 -33.75
C GLY A 98 7.35 -15.36 -32.88
N GLU A 99 7.47 -15.25 -31.54
CA GLU A 99 6.48 -15.74 -30.58
C GLU A 99 5.42 -14.67 -30.27
N ASP A 100 4.14 -15.07 -30.20
CA ASP A 100 3.04 -14.19 -29.80
C ASP A 100 2.96 -14.08 -28.26
N VAL A 101 3.53 -13.01 -27.72
CA VAL A 101 3.60 -12.70 -26.29
C VAL A 101 2.22 -12.64 -25.64
N GLU A 102 1.23 -12.09 -26.34
CA GLU A 102 -0.11 -11.91 -25.79
C GLU A 102 -0.84 -13.26 -25.73
N ARG A 103 -0.58 -14.16 -26.69
CA ARG A 103 -1.07 -15.54 -26.62
C ARG A 103 -0.48 -16.31 -25.44
N GLN A 104 0.83 -16.20 -25.19
CA GLN A 104 1.46 -16.86 -24.04
C GLN A 104 0.87 -16.34 -22.71
N LYS A 105 0.72 -15.03 -22.56
CA LYS A 105 0.04 -14.43 -21.38
C LYS A 105 -1.41 -14.88 -21.24
N ASN A 106 -2.15 -14.99 -22.35
CA ASN A 106 -3.55 -15.41 -22.31
C ASN A 106 -3.70 -16.87 -21.85
N TRP A 107 -2.69 -17.72 -22.05
CA TRP A 107 -2.67 -19.08 -21.54
C TRP A 107 -2.38 -19.16 -20.05
N GLU A 108 -1.73 -18.14 -19.48
CA GLU A 108 -1.44 -18.06 -18.05
C GLU A 108 -2.69 -17.68 -17.23
N TYR A 109 -3.68 -17.04 -17.85
CA TYR A 109 -4.92 -16.70 -17.15
C TYR A 109 -5.78 -17.93 -16.90
N THR A 110 -6.05 -18.18 -15.62
CA THR A 110 -7.04 -19.18 -15.21
C THR A 110 -8.46 -18.66 -15.40
N ILE A 111 -9.44 -19.56 -15.54
CA ILE A 111 -10.86 -19.20 -15.68
C ILE A 111 -11.33 -18.40 -14.46
N GLU A 112 -10.91 -18.80 -13.26
CA GLU A 112 -11.26 -18.11 -12.01
C GLU A 112 -10.72 -16.67 -11.97
N GLU A 113 -9.46 -16.46 -12.38
CA GLU A 113 -8.87 -15.12 -12.48
C GLU A 113 -9.58 -14.25 -13.51
N ASN A 114 -9.97 -14.83 -14.66
CA ASN A 114 -10.74 -14.09 -15.66
C ASN A 114 -12.12 -13.69 -15.12
N ASP A 115 -12.83 -14.59 -14.45
CA ASP A 115 -14.14 -14.31 -13.84
C ASP A 115 -14.05 -13.21 -12.77
N GLU A 116 -13.03 -13.26 -11.91
CA GLU A 116 -12.77 -12.21 -10.92
C GLU A 116 -12.43 -10.87 -11.58
N TRP A 117 -11.66 -10.90 -12.67
CA TRP A 117 -11.30 -9.73 -13.44
C TRP A 117 -12.52 -9.08 -14.11
N GLU A 118 -13.37 -9.88 -14.76
CA GLU A 118 -14.64 -9.43 -15.34
C GLU A 118 -15.57 -8.84 -14.28
N LYS A 119 -15.69 -9.50 -13.12
CA LYS A 119 -16.47 -8.99 -11.98
C LYS A 119 -15.93 -7.65 -11.48
N LYS A 120 -14.60 -7.48 -11.46
CA LYS A 120 -13.94 -6.22 -11.08
C LYS A 120 -14.20 -5.12 -12.11
N LEU A 121 -14.12 -5.43 -13.41
CA LEU A 121 -14.43 -4.51 -14.51
C LEU A 121 -15.90 -4.09 -14.48
N ALA A 122 -16.83 -5.03 -14.34
CA ALA A 122 -18.26 -4.77 -14.22
C ALA A 122 -18.56 -3.86 -13.00
N ARG A 123 -17.93 -4.14 -11.84
CA ARG A 123 -18.04 -3.28 -10.65
C ARG A 123 -17.51 -1.87 -10.91
N LYS A 124 -16.39 -1.73 -11.64
CA LYS A 124 -15.80 -0.44 -12.02
C LYS A 124 -16.71 0.32 -12.98
N LYS A 125 -17.25 -0.34 -14.01
CA LYS A 125 -18.21 0.24 -14.96
C LYS A 125 -19.45 0.77 -14.25
N ARG A 126 -20.04 -0.01 -13.32
CA ARG A 126 -21.17 0.45 -12.49
C ARG A 126 -20.83 1.65 -11.61
N ARG A 127 -19.58 1.75 -11.12
CA ARG A 127 -19.12 2.86 -10.28
C ARG A 127 -18.68 4.10 -11.07
N ALA A 128 -18.54 3.98 -12.39
CA ALA A 128 -18.18 5.08 -13.28
C ALA A 128 -19.35 6.01 -13.60
N ASP A 129 -20.56 5.73 -13.08
CA ASP A 129 -21.67 6.66 -13.14
C ASP A 129 -21.48 7.80 -12.13
N PHE A 130 -21.13 8.98 -12.68
CA PHE A 130 -20.94 10.23 -11.93
C PHE A 130 -22.19 11.12 -11.95
N GLU A 131 -23.24 10.72 -12.65
CA GLU A 131 -24.46 11.51 -12.74
C GLU A 131 -25.19 11.52 -11.39
N PHE A 132 -25.89 12.63 -11.13
CA PHE A 132 -26.73 12.78 -9.97
C PHE A 132 -28.17 12.47 -10.36
N HIS A 133 -28.73 11.41 -9.77
CA HIS A 133 -30.11 10.97 -10.01
C HIS A 133 -31.03 11.47 -8.90
N ASP A 134 -30.85 10.96 -7.68
CA ASP A 134 -31.50 11.45 -6.46
C ASP A 134 -30.54 11.36 -5.24
N ASP A 135 -31.01 11.89 -4.11
CA ASP A 135 -30.27 11.86 -2.86
C ASP A 135 -30.16 10.44 -2.26
N ALA A 136 -31.18 9.58 -2.41
CA ALA A 136 -31.16 8.22 -1.86
C ALA A 136 -30.13 7.32 -2.59
N HIS A 137 -30.03 7.43 -3.91
CA HIS A 137 -29.04 6.80 -4.75
C HIS A 137 -27.64 7.34 -4.45
N ALA A 138 -27.48 8.65 -4.27
CA ALA A 138 -26.21 9.23 -3.83
C ALA A 138 -25.78 8.68 -2.45
N ALA A 139 -26.69 8.61 -1.49
CA ALA A 139 -26.45 8.02 -0.17
C ALA A 139 -26.09 6.53 -0.26
N ARG A 140 -26.83 5.74 -1.06
CA ARG A 140 -26.55 4.32 -1.29
C ARG A 140 -25.19 4.09 -1.95
N ARG A 141 -24.81 4.93 -2.92
CA ARG A 141 -23.47 4.89 -3.54
C ARG A 141 -22.38 5.20 -2.53
N LYS A 142 -22.58 6.22 -1.69
CA LYS A 142 -21.65 6.55 -0.60
C LYS A 142 -21.51 5.39 0.37
N TYR A 143 -22.62 4.84 0.86
CA TYR A 143 -22.63 3.70 1.78
C TYR A 143 -21.86 2.49 1.21
N LYS A 144 -22.11 2.12 -0.05
CA LYS A 144 -21.37 1.04 -0.73
C LYS A 144 -19.87 1.32 -0.84
N LYS A 145 -19.46 2.59 -0.96
CA LYS A 145 -18.05 2.98 -1.00
C LYS A 145 -17.42 2.95 0.39
N ASP A 146 -18.19 3.30 1.42
CA ASP A 146 -17.75 3.23 2.81
C ASP A 146 -17.59 1.79 3.28
N LEU A 147 -18.43 0.85 2.82
CA LEU A 147 -18.26 -0.58 3.05
C LEU A 147 -16.92 -1.11 2.52
N ASP A 148 -16.45 -0.63 1.36
CA ASP A 148 -15.14 -1.02 0.82
C ASP A 148 -13.97 -0.52 1.72
N PHE A 149 -14.18 0.50 2.56
CA PHE A 149 -13.15 1.06 3.44
C PHE A 149 -13.13 0.38 4.82
N ILE A 150 -14.22 -0.28 5.22
CA ILE A 150 -14.32 -0.96 6.50
C ILE A 150 -13.59 -2.30 6.41
N SER A 151 -12.58 -2.47 7.24
CA SER A 151 -11.89 -3.76 7.46
C SER A 151 -12.24 -4.26 8.87
N PRO A 152 -13.09 -5.30 9.00
CA PRO A 152 -13.45 -5.84 10.30
C PRO A 152 -12.25 -6.49 11.00
N ASP A 153 -12.10 -6.24 12.30
CA ASP A 153 -11.16 -6.95 13.15
C ASP A 153 -11.76 -8.31 13.57
N LEU A 154 -11.39 -9.34 12.82
CA LEU A 154 -11.86 -10.71 13.04
C LEU A 154 -11.38 -11.29 14.37
N ALA A 155 -10.21 -10.86 14.87
CA ALA A 155 -9.68 -11.39 16.13
C ALA A 155 -10.47 -10.85 17.32
N ALA A 156 -10.77 -9.54 17.34
CA ALA A 156 -11.63 -8.96 18.36
C ALA A 156 -13.05 -9.54 18.31
N TYR A 157 -13.60 -9.73 17.10
CA TYR A 157 -14.91 -10.36 16.92
C TYR A 157 -14.93 -11.80 17.45
N ASN A 158 -13.93 -12.61 17.10
CA ASN A 158 -13.84 -14.01 17.54
C ASN A 158 -13.65 -14.12 19.06
N LYS A 159 -12.91 -13.21 19.70
CA LYS A 159 -12.79 -13.15 21.17
C LYS A 159 -14.15 -12.86 21.82
N GLN A 160 -14.89 -11.87 21.34
CA GLN A 160 -16.23 -11.54 21.84
C GLN A 160 -17.21 -12.71 21.63
N LYS A 161 -17.15 -13.35 20.45
CA LYS A 161 -17.94 -14.53 20.12
C LYS A 161 -17.62 -15.71 21.05
N ALA A 162 -16.35 -16.00 21.30
CA ALA A 162 -15.94 -17.09 22.19
C ALA A 162 -16.44 -16.89 23.62
N VAL A 163 -16.32 -15.66 24.16
CA VAL A 163 -16.85 -15.29 25.48
C VAL A 163 -18.37 -15.48 25.53
N ALA A 164 -19.11 -15.02 24.52
CA ALA A 164 -20.57 -15.16 24.48
C ALA A 164 -21.03 -16.63 24.36
N MET A 165 -20.29 -17.44 23.61
CA MET A 165 -20.57 -18.87 23.45
C MET A 165 -20.01 -19.71 24.59
N GLY A 166 -19.39 -19.11 25.61
CA GLY A 166 -18.73 -19.77 26.75
C GLY A 166 -17.65 -20.77 26.34
N GLN A 167 -17.06 -20.61 25.15
CA GLN A 167 -15.88 -21.34 24.73
C GLN A 167 -14.64 -20.60 25.23
N ASN A 168 -13.63 -21.33 25.71
CA ASN A 168 -12.37 -20.73 26.13
C ASN A 168 -11.79 -19.87 24.99
N ALA A 169 -11.47 -18.60 25.28
CA ALA A 169 -11.09 -17.58 24.29
C ALA A 169 -9.90 -17.94 23.38
N GLY A 170 -9.15 -19.00 23.71
CA GLY A 170 -8.06 -19.56 22.89
C GLY A 170 -8.44 -20.74 21.98
N ALA A 171 -9.61 -21.36 22.15
CA ALA A 171 -10.02 -22.56 21.41
C ALA A 171 -10.37 -22.27 19.93
N LEU A 172 -10.71 -21.02 19.60
CA LEU A 172 -11.14 -20.63 18.24
C LEU A 172 -10.02 -20.05 17.37
N VAL A 173 -8.81 -19.88 17.93
CA VAL A 173 -7.69 -19.20 17.24
C VAL A 173 -6.81 -20.19 16.45
N GLY A 174 -7.06 -21.50 16.55
CA GLY A 174 -6.32 -22.53 15.80
C GLY A 174 -7.23 -23.69 15.38
N PHE A 175 -7.32 -23.93 14.07
CA PHE A 175 -7.92 -25.14 13.52
C PHE A 175 -6.96 -26.32 13.74
N ASN A 176 -7.31 -27.27 14.60
CA ASN A 176 -6.56 -28.51 14.78
C ASN A 176 -7.34 -29.68 14.14
N PRO A 177 -6.84 -30.30 13.04
CA PRO A 177 -7.57 -31.34 12.30
C PRO A 177 -7.66 -32.70 13.01
N SER A 178 -7.04 -32.85 14.19
CA SER A 178 -7.09 -34.07 15.02
C SER A 178 -7.94 -33.91 16.29
N GLY A 179 -8.65 -32.79 16.43
CA GLY A 179 -9.53 -32.52 17.57
C GLY A 179 -10.83 -33.33 17.49
N GLU A 180 -10.99 -34.24 18.43
CA GLU A 180 -12.16 -35.08 18.68
C GLU A 180 -13.48 -34.28 18.68
N SER A 181 -14.52 -34.86 18.09
CA SER A 181 -15.82 -34.25 17.89
C SER A 181 -16.52 -33.94 19.22
N SER A 182 -16.57 -32.65 19.55
CA SER A 182 -17.62 -31.94 20.32
C SER A 182 -18.48 -32.84 21.22
N GLU A 183 -18.00 -33.15 22.42
CA GLU A 183 -18.89 -33.49 23.53
C GLU A 183 -19.85 -32.32 23.76
N LEU A 184 -21.15 -32.62 23.82
CA LEU A 184 -22.21 -31.70 24.21
C LEU A 184 -21.98 -31.23 25.65
N SER A 185 -21.16 -30.20 25.82
CA SER A 185 -21.03 -29.51 27.11
C SER A 185 -22.40 -28.97 27.49
N VAL A 186 -22.88 -29.29 28.69
CA VAL A 186 -24.12 -28.76 29.25
C VAL A 186 -23.99 -27.24 29.33
N VAL A 187 -24.56 -26.53 28.35
CA VAL A 187 -24.52 -25.06 28.26
C VAL A 187 -25.36 -24.52 29.41
N SER A 188 -24.73 -23.77 30.33
CA SER A 188 -25.46 -23.17 31.44
C SER A 188 -26.54 -22.21 30.91
N GLU A 189 -27.63 -22.02 31.65
CA GLU A 189 -28.68 -21.07 31.26
C GLU A 189 -28.12 -19.67 31.01
N GLN A 190 -27.14 -19.26 31.82
CA GLN A 190 -26.40 -18.02 31.66
C GLN A 190 -25.62 -17.95 30.33
N GLN A 191 -25.02 -19.05 29.89
CA GLN A 191 -24.29 -19.14 28.63
C GLN A 191 -25.25 -19.15 27.43
N ARG A 192 -26.45 -19.74 27.55
CA ARG A 192 -27.51 -19.62 26.52
C ARG A 192 -27.97 -18.17 26.38
N LEU A 193 -28.24 -17.50 27.50
CA LEU A 193 -28.60 -16.08 27.51
C LEU A 193 -27.47 -15.20 26.95
N ALA A 194 -26.20 -15.52 27.25
CA ALA A 194 -25.04 -14.81 26.69
C ALA A 194 -24.92 -14.98 25.16
N ALA A 195 -25.18 -16.19 24.65
CA ALA A 195 -25.19 -16.47 23.21
C ALA A 195 -26.37 -15.77 22.49
N GLU A 196 -27.57 -15.80 23.08
CA GLU A 196 -28.75 -15.06 22.60
C GLU A 196 -28.50 -13.54 22.63
N ASN A 197 -27.81 -13.04 23.66
CA ASN A 197 -27.42 -11.65 23.78
C ASN A 197 -26.33 -11.21 22.79
N PHE A 198 -25.56 -12.14 22.22
CA PHE A 198 -24.60 -11.86 21.16
C PHE A 198 -25.29 -11.82 19.79
N TYR A 199 -26.21 -12.74 19.55
CA TYR A 199 -27.07 -12.78 18.35
C TYR A 199 -28.42 -12.10 18.61
N ARG A 200 -28.37 -10.80 18.90
CA ARG A 200 -29.57 -10.02 19.26
C ARG A 200 -30.59 -9.95 18.13
N ASP A 201 -31.84 -10.27 18.44
CA ASP A 201 -33.01 -10.05 17.59
C ASP A 201 -33.68 -8.70 17.90
N ALA A 202 -34.60 -8.27 17.02
CA ALA A 202 -35.37 -7.03 17.15
C ALA A 202 -36.15 -6.93 18.48
N ASN A 203 -36.47 -8.05 19.12
CA ASN A 203 -37.20 -8.11 20.39
C ASN A 203 -36.29 -8.15 21.64
N THR A 204 -34.97 -8.09 21.48
CA THR A 204 -34.06 -8.08 22.63
C THR A 204 -34.10 -6.74 23.34
N LEU A 205 -34.44 -6.74 24.63
CA LEU A 205 -34.64 -5.51 25.42
C LEU A 205 -33.32 -4.85 25.86
N ILE A 206 -32.20 -5.54 25.73
CA ILE A 206 -30.90 -5.04 26.15
C ILE A 206 -30.37 -4.05 25.11
N TYR A 207 -30.34 -2.76 25.46
CA TYR A 207 -29.87 -1.66 24.63
C TYR A 207 -28.99 -0.71 25.44
N GLY A 208 -27.84 -0.30 24.88
CA GLY A 208 -26.94 0.69 25.50
C GLY A 208 -25.76 0.15 26.32
N ASP A 209 -25.60 -1.18 26.45
CA ASP A 209 -24.52 -1.77 27.25
C ASP A 209 -23.13 -1.69 26.61
N ASN A 210 -23.05 -1.43 25.30
CA ASN A 210 -21.78 -1.42 24.58
C ASN A 210 -21.00 -0.13 24.86
N LYS A 211 -19.87 -0.27 25.55
CA LYS A 211 -18.87 0.79 25.73
C LYS A 211 -17.68 0.49 24.80
N PRO A 212 -17.62 1.10 23.60
CA PRO A 212 -16.54 0.83 22.66
C PRO A 212 -15.20 1.27 23.24
N SER A 213 -14.12 0.59 22.84
CA SER A 213 -12.77 1.01 23.20
C SER A 213 -12.43 2.37 22.55
N GLU A 214 -11.53 3.12 23.18
CA GLU A 214 -11.04 4.40 22.65
C GLU A 214 -10.48 4.25 21.22
N GLU A 215 -9.73 3.16 20.95
CA GLU A 215 -9.24 2.84 19.60
C GLU A 215 -10.36 2.70 18.56
N ALA A 216 -11.50 2.13 18.94
CA ALA A 216 -12.64 2.00 18.03
C ALA A 216 -13.28 3.37 17.73
N ILE A 217 -13.34 4.25 18.74
CA ILE A 217 -13.80 5.63 18.60
C ILE A 217 -12.85 6.40 17.67
N ASP A 218 -11.53 6.30 17.87
CA ASP A 218 -10.53 6.98 17.05
C ASP A 218 -10.58 6.56 15.58
N ARG A 219 -10.79 5.27 15.30
CA ARG A 219 -10.99 4.77 13.93
C ARG A 219 -12.23 5.41 13.28
N MET A 220 -13.32 5.54 14.03
CA MET A 220 -14.56 6.16 13.58
C MET A 220 -14.39 7.66 13.33
N VAL A 221 -13.78 8.40 14.25
CA VAL A 221 -13.47 9.83 14.12
C VAL A 221 -12.54 10.08 12.94
N SER A 222 -11.49 9.27 12.78
CA SER A 222 -10.57 9.34 11.63
C SER A 222 -11.30 9.17 10.29
N LYS A 223 -12.30 8.29 10.22
CA LYS A 223 -13.14 8.10 9.03
C LYS A 223 -14.03 9.31 8.78
N ILE A 224 -14.64 9.88 9.82
CA ILE A 224 -15.47 11.09 9.72
C ILE A 224 -14.65 12.27 9.19
N ASN A 225 -13.46 12.50 9.72
CA ASN A 225 -12.58 13.58 9.25
C ASN A 225 -12.23 13.42 7.76
N LYS A 226 -11.91 12.20 7.33
CA LYS A 226 -11.68 11.90 5.90
C LYS A 226 -12.91 12.19 5.04
N ASP A 227 -14.11 11.93 5.54
CA ASP A 227 -15.35 12.23 4.83
C ASP A 227 -15.61 13.74 4.72
N ILE A 228 -15.33 14.50 5.78
CA ILE A 228 -15.42 15.97 5.78
C ILE A 228 -14.46 16.55 4.74
N GLU A 229 -13.21 16.09 4.70
CA GLU A 229 -12.25 16.51 3.69
C GLU A 229 -12.70 16.20 2.26
N LYS A 230 -13.24 15.00 2.01
CA LYS A 230 -13.77 14.61 0.69
C LYS A 230 -14.95 15.50 0.30
N LYS A 231 -15.84 15.83 1.25
CA LYS A 231 -16.98 16.74 1.01
C LYS A 231 -16.48 18.14 0.65
N GLY A 232 -15.47 18.66 1.36
CA GLY A 232 -14.84 19.94 1.02
C GLY A 232 -14.21 19.97 -0.39
N LYS A 233 -13.60 18.85 -0.80
CA LYS A 233 -12.98 18.69 -2.13
C LYS A 233 -13.98 18.38 -3.26
N PHE A 234 -15.26 18.14 -2.95
CA PHE A 234 -16.28 17.78 -3.94
C PHE A 234 -16.52 18.92 -4.94
N HIS A 235 -16.58 20.16 -4.45
CA HIS A 235 -16.71 21.34 -5.30
C HIS A 235 -15.34 21.97 -5.57
N ARG A 236 -14.66 21.51 -6.63
CA ARG A 236 -13.36 22.05 -7.03
C ARG A 236 -13.51 23.21 -8.03
N LYS A 237 -12.79 24.31 -7.80
CA LYS A 237 -12.65 25.39 -8.80
C LYS A 237 -11.96 24.82 -10.05
N ARG A 238 -12.50 25.11 -11.25
CA ARG A 238 -11.84 24.73 -12.51
C ARG A 238 -10.81 25.81 -12.83
N LEU A 239 -9.58 25.42 -13.15
CA LEU A 239 -8.48 26.36 -13.42
C LEU A 239 -8.66 27.11 -14.74
N ASN A 240 -9.35 26.52 -15.72
CA ASN A 240 -9.48 27.07 -17.07
C ASN A 240 -10.56 28.16 -17.21
N GLU A 241 -10.93 28.85 -16.12
CA GLU A 241 -11.99 29.87 -16.13
C GLU A 241 -11.47 31.30 -16.39
N GLU A 242 -10.14 31.52 -16.40
CA GLU A 242 -9.52 32.86 -16.57
C GLU A 242 -8.97 33.14 -17.99
N GLU A 243 -8.93 32.15 -18.88
CA GLU A 243 -8.29 32.29 -20.21
C GLU A 243 -9.24 32.77 -21.32
N GLY A 244 -10.47 33.19 -20.97
CA GLY A 244 -11.48 33.65 -21.92
C GLY A 244 -11.90 35.10 -21.70
N ASP A 245 -12.61 35.66 -22.69
CA ASP A 245 -13.16 37.01 -22.62
C ASP A 245 -14.06 37.20 -21.39
N ILE A 246 -13.75 38.22 -20.61
CA ILE A 246 -14.45 38.53 -19.35
C ILE A 246 -15.79 39.17 -19.70
N THR A 247 -16.85 38.37 -19.68
CA THR A 247 -18.25 38.81 -19.97
C THR A 247 -19.00 39.31 -18.74
N TYR A 248 -18.33 39.50 -17.60
CA TYR A 248 -18.97 39.79 -16.31
C TYR A 248 -18.26 40.91 -15.55
N ILE A 249 -19.03 41.68 -14.77
CA ILE A 249 -18.52 42.79 -13.95
C ILE A 249 -18.29 42.36 -12.50
N ASN A 250 -19.11 41.44 -11.96
CA ASN A 250 -19.00 40.94 -10.58
C ASN A 250 -19.07 39.40 -10.53
N GLU A 251 -18.70 38.80 -9.39
CA GLU A 251 -18.67 37.34 -9.22
C GLU A 251 -20.08 36.71 -9.33
N HIS A 252 -21.12 37.42 -8.89
CA HIS A 252 -22.49 36.94 -9.00
C HIS A 252 -22.95 36.83 -10.47
N ASN A 253 -22.59 37.84 -11.27
CA ASN A 253 -22.82 37.91 -12.71
C ASN A 253 -22.01 36.82 -13.42
N ARG A 254 -20.76 36.55 -13.00
CA ARG A 254 -19.99 35.41 -13.51
C ARG A 254 -20.71 34.08 -13.33
N VAL A 255 -21.22 33.82 -12.12
CA VAL A 255 -21.96 32.59 -11.80
C VAL A 255 -23.28 32.53 -12.58
N PHE A 256 -23.96 33.66 -12.74
CA PHE A 256 -25.19 33.78 -13.52
C PHE A 256 -24.96 33.52 -15.01
N ASN A 257 -23.98 34.18 -15.64
CA ASN A 257 -23.58 33.95 -17.02
C ASN A 257 -23.16 32.49 -17.24
N LYS A 258 -22.44 31.87 -16.28
CA LYS A 258 -22.10 30.45 -16.32
C LYS A 258 -23.32 29.52 -16.19
N LYS A 259 -24.38 29.97 -15.51
CA LYS A 259 -25.66 29.24 -15.47
C LYS A 259 -26.32 29.33 -16.85
N ILE A 260 -26.47 30.54 -17.41
CA ILE A 260 -27.03 30.76 -18.75
C ILE A 260 -26.27 29.93 -19.78
N ALA A 261 -24.94 29.98 -19.76
CA ALA A 261 -24.11 29.27 -20.71
C ALA A 261 -24.39 27.76 -20.74
N ARG A 262 -24.61 27.14 -19.58
CA ARG A 262 -24.93 25.70 -19.50
C ARG A 262 -26.25 25.32 -20.19
N TYR A 263 -27.23 26.22 -20.21
CA TYR A 263 -28.55 25.94 -20.79
C TYR A 263 -28.66 26.41 -22.24
N TYR A 264 -28.09 27.58 -22.57
CA TYR A 264 -28.36 28.26 -23.82
C TYR A 264 -27.23 28.16 -24.85
N ASP A 265 -25.98 27.90 -24.47
CA ASP A 265 -24.85 27.88 -25.42
C ASP A 265 -25.04 26.85 -26.54
N LYS A 266 -25.72 25.73 -26.24
CA LYS A 266 -26.07 24.73 -27.25
C LYS A 266 -26.94 25.31 -28.38
N TYR A 267 -27.76 26.32 -28.09
CA TYR A 267 -28.71 26.93 -29.02
C TYR A 267 -28.22 28.28 -29.58
N THR A 268 -27.31 28.96 -28.89
CA THR A 268 -26.81 30.30 -29.27
C THR A 268 -25.41 30.28 -29.88
N ALA A 269 -24.85 29.10 -30.15
CA ALA A 269 -23.51 28.93 -30.73
C ALA A 269 -23.34 29.67 -32.07
N GLU A 270 -24.35 29.60 -32.95
CA GLU A 270 -24.31 30.30 -34.25
C GLU A 270 -24.31 31.81 -34.09
N ILE A 271 -25.17 32.33 -33.20
CA ILE A 271 -25.24 33.75 -32.88
C ILE A 271 -23.90 34.25 -32.35
N ARG A 272 -23.27 33.49 -31.43
CA ARG A 272 -21.94 33.81 -30.89
C ARG A 272 -20.87 33.83 -32.00
N ALA A 273 -20.84 32.80 -32.85
CA ALA A 273 -19.89 32.73 -33.97
C ALA A 273 -20.11 33.86 -35.01
N SER A 274 -21.34 34.35 -35.18
CA SER A 274 -21.63 35.51 -36.03
C SER A 274 -21.17 36.82 -35.41
N PHE A 275 -21.27 36.98 -34.08
CA PHE A 275 -20.66 38.12 -33.38
C PHE A 275 -19.13 38.10 -33.49
N GLU A 276 -18.50 36.94 -33.32
CA GLU A 276 -17.04 36.78 -33.47
C GLU A 276 -16.55 36.98 -34.91
N ARG A 277 -17.38 36.64 -35.92
CA ARG A 277 -17.10 36.93 -37.34
C ARG A 277 -17.43 38.36 -37.79
N GLY A 278 -17.93 39.21 -36.89
CA GLY A 278 -18.22 40.61 -37.21
C GLY A 278 -19.56 40.81 -37.93
N THR A 279 -20.65 40.31 -37.36
CA THR A 279 -22.06 40.63 -37.72
C THR A 279 -22.37 40.66 -39.22
N ALA A 280 -21.68 39.84 -40.01
CA ALA A 280 -22.05 39.60 -41.40
C ALA A 280 -23.13 38.51 -41.41
N LEU A 281 -24.35 38.93 -41.76
CA LEU A 281 -25.48 38.03 -42.10
C LEU A 281 -25.16 37.26 -43.39
#